data_AF-A0A2I0HQY3-F1
#
_entry.id   AF-A0A2I0HQY3-F1
#
_cell.length_a   1.000
_cell.length_b   1.000
_cell.length_c   1.000
_cell.angle_alpha   90.00
_cell.angle_beta   90.00
_cell.angle_gamma   90.00
#
_symmetry.space_group_name_H-M   'P 1'
#
loop_
_entity.id
_entity.type
_entity.pdbx_description
1 polymer ?
#
loop_
_entity_poly.entity_id
_entity_poly.type
_entity_poly.pdbx_seq_one_letter_code
_entity_poly.pdbx_strand_id
1 'polypeptide(L)' 'MVTLKHPGSDQRRSWAVKMFTYEPEKRGKLCGGWAKFVADNSLRVGDVIIFELVDTSVFHVHIFRSSSRATPIEIE' A
#
# COMPACT_ATOMS: atom_id res chain seq x y z
N MET A 1 15.35 -1.08 -1.17
CA MET A 1 14.09 -0.31 -1.34
C MET A 1 13.13 -1.20 -2.12
N VAL A 2 11.83 -1.06 -1.89
CA VAL A 2 10.80 -1.73 -2.68
C VAL A 2 10.02 -0.68 -3.48
N THR A 3 9.53 -1.07 -4.65
CA THR A 3 8.70 -0.23 -5.51
C THR A 3 7.26 -0.71 -5.41
N LEU A 4 6.35 0.15 -4.96
CA LEU A 4 4.92 -0.09 -4.97
C LEU A 4 4.31 0.59 -6.21
N LYS A 5 3.42 -0.09 -6.93
CA LYS A 5 2.68 0.51 -8.06
C LYS A 5 1.34 -0.17 -8.25
N HIS A 6 0.37 0.52 -8.82
CA HIS A 6 -0.90 -0.10 -9.17
C HIS A 6 -0.71 -1.03 -10.40
N PRO A 7 -1.49 -2.12 -10.53
CA PRO A 7 -1.48 -2.96 -11.72
C PRO A 7 -1.71 -2.13 -12.98
N GLY A 8 -0.93 -2.40 -14.03
CA GLY A 8 -1.06 -1.70 -15.32
C GLY A 8 -0.66 -0.22 -15.31
N SER A 9 -0.14 0.31 -14.19
CA SER A 9 0.40 1.67 -14.16
C SER A 9 1.79 1.75 -14.80
N ASP A 10 2.02 2.79 -15.60
CA ASP A 10 3.36 3.14 -16.06
C ASP A 10 4.26 3.47 -14.86
N GLN A 11 5.58 3.30 -15.03
CA GLN A 11 6.57 3.57 -13.96
C GLN A 11 6.44 4.96 -13.30
N ARG A 12 5.86 5.94 -14.02
CA ARG A 12 5.62 7.31 -13.55
C ARG A 12 4.68 7.42 -12.36
N ARG A 13 3.84 6.41 -12.09
CA ARG A 13 2.93 6.38 -10.93
C ARG A 13 3.31 5.25 -9.96
N SER A 14 4.53 5.31 -9.45
CA SER A 14 5.04 4.36 -8.46
C SER A 14 5.55 5.07 -7.20
N TRP A 15 5.68 4.32 -6.12
CA TRP A 15 6.22 4.78 -4.84
C TRP A 15 7.44 3.95 -4.46
N ALA A 16 8.59 4.60 -4.30
CA ALA A 16 9.75 3.99 -3.68
C ALA A 16 9.59 4.00 -2.15
N VAL A 17 9.59 2.82 -1.53
CA VAL A 17 9.39 2.63 -0.10
C VAL A 17 10.58 1.89 0.49
N LYS A 18 11.13 2.38 1.59
CA LYS A 18 12.19 1.69 2.33
C LYS A 18 11.61 0.52 3.12
N MET A 19 12.30 -0.61 3.10
CA MET A 19 11.98 -1.76 3.93
C MET A 19 13.20 -2.07 4.81
N PHE A 20 13.00 -2.12 6.13
CA PHE A 20 14.00 -2.62 7.07
C PHE A 20 13.65 -4.05 7.45
N THR A 21 14.65 -4.92 7.48
CA THR A 21 14.53 -6.31 7.91
C THR A 21 15.25 -6.50 9.24
N TYR A 22 14.59 -7.16 10.18
CA TYR A 22 15.14 -7.58 11.46
C TYR A 22 15.42 -9.09 11.37
N GLU A 23 16.66 -9.44 11.05
CA GLU A 23 17.04 -10.82 10.72
C GLU A 23 16.87 -11.85 11.84
N PRO A 24 17.04 -11.56 13.16
CA PRO A 24 16.77 -12.58 14.17
C PRO A 24 15.28 -12.94 14.28
N GLU A 25 14.38 -12.05 13.83
CA GLU A 25 12.94 -12.19 14.02
C GLU A 25 12.19 -12.47 12.70
N LYS A 26 12.89 -12.43 11.56
CA LYS A 26 12.30 -12.46 10.21
C LYS A 26 11.16 -11.44 10.03
N ARG A 27 11.29 -10.28 10.68
CA ARG A 27 10.30 -9.19 10.59
C ARG A 27 10.76 -8.14 9.59
N GLY A 28 9.80 -7.57 8.87
CA GLY A 28 10.02 -6.45 7.97
C GLY A 28 9.18 -5.25 8.39
N LYS A 29 9.71 -4.03 8.20
CA LYS A 29 8.95 -2.79 8.35
C LYS A 29 9.07 -1.94 7.10
N LEU A 30 7.94 -1.58 6.51
CA LEU A 30 7.87 -0.51 5.52
C LEU A 30 7.96 0.84 6.23
N CYS A 31 8.86 1.69 5.76
CA CYS A 31 9.15 3.00 6.33
C CYS A 31 9.38 4.00 5.19
N GLY A 32 10.32 4.95 5.32
CA GLY A 32 10.55 6.09 4.41
C GLY A 32 9.97 5.94 3.00
N GLY A 33 9.02 6.81 2.66
CA GLY A 33 8.16 6.69 1.47
C GLY A 33 6.76 6.16 1.79
N TRP A 34 6.60 5.37 2.85
CA TRP A 34 5.30 4.81 3.27
C TRP A 34 4.22 5.86 3.55
N ALA A 35 4.57 6.94 4.27
CA ALA A 35 3.61 8.01 4.58
C ALA A 35 3.08 8.70 3.30
N LYS A 36 3.94 8.89 2.29
CA LYS A 36 3.52 9.43 0.99
C LYS A 36 2.59 8.46 0.26
N PHE A 37 2.93 7.17 0.25
CA PHE A 37 2.05 6.14 -0.32
C PHE A 37 0.66 6.13 0.35
N VAL A 38 0.62 6.23 1.68
CA VAL A 38 -0.64 6.33 2.47
C VAL A 38 -1.45 7.56 2.08
N ALA A 39 -0.82 8.73 2.00
CA ALA A 39 -1.47 9.98 1.65
C ALA A 39 -2.01 9.97 0.20
N ASP A 40 -1.17 9.61 -0.77
CA ASP A 40 -1.53 9.60 -2.19
C ASP A 40 -2.68 8.62 -2.47
N ASN A 41 -2.78 7.54 -1.70
CA ASN A 41 -3.87 6.56 -1.80
C ASN A 41 -4.99 6.81 -0.78
N SER A 42 -4.99 7.89 -0.01
CA SER A 42 -6.01 8.19 1.00
C SER A 42 -6.35 6.98 1.90
N LEU A 43 -5.32 6.24 2.30
CA LEU A 43 -5.48 5.02 3.09
C LEU A 43 -5.92 5.37 4.52
N ARG A 44 -6.87 4.60 5.04
CA ARG A 44 -7.40 4.75 6.41
C ARG A 44 -7.23 3.46 7.20
N VAL A 45 -7.31 3.56 8.52
CA VAL A 45 -7.40 2.39 9.40
C VAL A 45 -8.60 1.55 8.97
N GLY A 46 -8.39 0.25 8.78
CA GLY A 46 -9.39 -0.69 8.29
C GLY A 46 -9.37 -0.93 6.78
N ASP A 47 -8.68 -0.09 5.98
CA ASP A 47 -8.39 -0.44 4.58
C ASP A 47 -7.41 -1.63 4.54
N VAL A 48 -7.61 -2.55 3.59
CA VAL A 48 -6.75 -3.71 3.39
C VAL A 48 -5.90 -3.49 2.14
N ILE A 49 -4.60 -3.80 2.24
CA ILE A 49 -3.64 -3.66 1.15
C ILE A 49 -3.04 -5.04 0.89
N ILE A 50 -3.15 -5.51 -0.35
CA ILE A 50 -2.49 -6.73 -0.81
C ILE A 50 -1.24 -6.33 -1.60
N PHE A 51 -0.10 -6.91 -1.23
CA PHE A 51 1.17 -6.76 -1.93
C PHE A 51 1.44 -8.02 -2.77
N GLU A 52 1.40 -7.89 -4.08
CA GLU A 52 1.70 -8.96 -5.03
C GLU A 52 3.11 -8.73 -5.58
N LEU A 53 4.04 -9.64 -5.30
CA LEU A 53 5.41 -9.57 -5.81
C LEU A 53 5.44 -9.93 -7.29
N VAL A 54 5.83 -8.99 -8.15
CA VAL A 54 5.86 -9.18 -9.61
C VAL A 54 7.25 -9.12 -10.22
N ASP A 55 8.23 -8.61 -9.48
CA ASP A 55 9.65 -8.61 -9.83
C ASP A 55 10.48 -8.44 -8.54
N THR A 56 11.79 -8.52 -8.65
CA THR A 56 12.75 -8.26 -7.59
C THR A 56 12.49 -6.89 -6.96
N SER A 57 11.97 -6.91 -5.73
CA SER A 57 11.60 -5.72 -4.97
C SER A 57 10.50 -4.84 -5.60
N VAL A 58 9.70 -5.36 -6.53
CA VAL A 58 8.55 -4.64 -7.11
C VAL A 58 7.26 -5.34 -6.73
N PHE A 59 6.36 -4.58 -6.11
CA PHE A 59 5.02 -5.05 -5.72
C PHE A 59 3.94 -4.30 -6.49
N HIS A 60 3.01 -5.05 -7.06
CA HIS A 60 1.68 -4.54 -7.32
C HIS A 60 0.93 -4.38 -5.99
N VAL A 61 0.21 -3.27 -5.85
CA VAL A 61 -0.65 -3.01 -4.70
C VAL A 61 -2.11 -3.04 -5.11
N HIS A 62 -2.91 -3.78 -4.35
CA HIS A 62 -4.36 -3.82 -4.49
C HIS A 62 -4.97 -3.29 -3.20
N ILE A 63 -5.85 -2.29 -3.30
CA ILE A 63 -6.39 -1.59 -2.13
C ILE A 63 -7.90 -1.85 -2.03
N PHE A 64 -8.31 -2.50 -0.95
CA PHE A 64 -9.71 -2.77 -0.62
C PHE A 64 -10.14 -1.84 0.51
N ARG A 65 -11.17 -1.03 0.26
CA ARG A 65 -11.61 -0.03 1.23
C ARG A 65 -12.53 -0.64 2.27
N SER A 66 -12.36 -0.20 3.52
CA SER A 66 -13.24 -0.66 4.60
C SER A 66 -14.70 -0.26 4.34
N SER A 67 -15.64 -1.16 4.65
CA SER A 67 -17.08 -0.93 4.50
C SER A 67 -17.63 0.16 5.44
N SER A 68 -16.92 0.46 6.53
CA SER A 68 -17.25 1.59 7.43
C SER A 68 -17.10 2.97 6.77
N ARG A 69 -16.58 3.02 5.53
CA ARG A 69 -16.58 4.22 4.68
C ARG A 69 -17.90 4.45 3.94
N ALA A 70 -18.86 3.53 4.00
CA ALA A 70 -20.19 3.77 3.48
C ALA A 70 -20.84 4.92 4.27
N THR A 71 -21.15 6.02 3.60
CA THR A 71 -22.01 7.06 4.16
C THR A 71 -23.34 6.43 4.57
N PRO A 72 -23.96 6.85 5.69
CA PRO A 72 -25.31 6.44 6.01
C PRO A 72 -26.19 6.65 4.78
N ILE A 73 -26.96 5.63 4.38
CA ILE A 73 -28.00 5.81 3.38
C ILE A 73 -29.00 6.77 4.03
N GLU A 74 -29.10 8.00 3.53
CA GLU A 74 -30.22 8.87 3.84
C GLU A 74 -31.47 8.19 3.27
N ILE A 75 -32.31 7.65 4.17
CA ILE A 75 -33.63 7.15 3.82
C ILE A 75 -34.54 8.38 3.87
N GLU A 76 -34.95 8.87 2.71
CA GLU A 76 -36.12 9.75 2.58
C GLU A 76 -37.40 8.91 2.55
#